data_AF-A0A401WRR3-F1
#
_entry.id   AF-A0A401WRR3-F1
#
_cell.length_a   1.000
_cell.length_b   1.000
_cell.length_c   1.000
_cell.angle_alpha   90.00
_cell.angle_beta   90.00
_cell.angle_gamma   90.00
#
_symmetry.space_group_name_H-M   'P 1'
#
loop_
_entity.id
_entity.type
_entity.pdbx_description
1 polymer ?
#
loop_
_entity_poly.entity_id
_entity_poly.type
_entity_poly.pdbx_seq_one_letter_code
_entity_poly.pdbx_strand_id
1 'polypeptide(L)'
;MITKSFLSSLEEKISNLGDVYIDMLHNDSNDKQERVKNELQAADIFLLLSTSSIKKSPWVAWEINKANSMNVHKITIDATDLSTCLIIEKSREFLIKAIYDLP
;
A
#
# COMPACT_ATOMS: atom_id res chain seq x y z
N MET A 1 -10.32 -11.90 -1.61
CA MET A 1 -9.15 -12.19 -0.75
C MET A 1 -7.92 -11.70 -1.48
N ILE A 2 -7.08 -10.88 -0.84
CA ILE A 2 -5.82 -10.39 -1.44
C ILE A 2 -4.79 -11.52 -1.36
N THR A 3 -4.26 -11.95 -2.50
CA THR A 3 -3.26 -13.04 -2.59
C THR A 3 -1.88 -12.47 -2.90
N LYS A 4 -0.82 -13.22 -2.57
CA LYS A 4 0.55 -12.84 -2.96
C LYS A 4 0.70 -12.68 -4.47
N SER A 5 0.09 -13.57 -5.27
CA SER A 5 0.11 -13.48 -6.74
C SER A 5 -0.49 -12.17 -7.25
N PHE A 6 -1.62 -11.74 -6.69
CA PHE A 6 -2.22 -10.46 -7.02
C PHE A 6 -1.30 -9.28 -6.65
N LEU A 7 -0.70 -9.31 -5.47
CA LEU A 7 0.22 -8.26 -5.03
C LEU A 7 1.45 -8.17 -5.94
N SER A 8 2.01 -9.29 -6.39
CA SER A 8 3.11 -9.28 -7.36
C SER A 8 2.70 -8.71 -8.71
N SER A 9 1.49 -9.04 -9.20
CA SER A 9 0.96 -8.41 -10.42
C SER A 9 0.72 -6.93 -10.26
N LEU A 10 0.26 -6.48 -9.09
CA LEU A 10 0.09 -5.06 -8.79
C LEU A 10 1.44 -4.35 -8.81
N GLU A 11 2.43 -4.88 -8.08
CA GLU A 11 3.80 -4.37 -8.03
C GLU A 11 4.40 -4.22 -9.44
N GLU A 12 4.34 -5.28 -10.26
CA GLU A 12 4.85 -5.27 -11.64
C GLU A 12 4.24 -4.12 -12.47
N LYS A 13 2.97 -3.77 -12.20
CA LYS A 13 2.25 -2.73 -12.95
C LYS A 13 2.47 -1.31 -12.42
N ILE A 14 3.08 -1.15 -11.25
CA ILE A 14 3.35 0.17 -10.65
C ILE A 14 4.84 0.42 -10.39
N SER A 15 5.71 -0.58 -10.52
CA SER A 15 7.16 -0.48 -10.27
C SER A 15 7.88 0.51 -11.17
N ASN A 16 7.31 0.86 -12.34
CA ASN A 16 7.86 1.91 -13.19
C ASN A 16 7.52 3.34 -12.71
N LEU A 17 6.73 3.49 -11.65
CA LEU A 17 6.38 4.78 -11.07
C LEU A 17 7.29 5.19 -9.90
N GLY A 18 8.06 4.24 -9.34
CA GLY A 18 8.95 4.46 -8.21
C GLY A 18 9.28 3.17 -7.47
N ASP A 19 9.99 3.30 -6.35
CA ASP A 19 10.32 2.16 -5.48
C ASP A 19 9.07 1.71 -4.70
N VAL A 20 8.76 0.42 -4.77
CA VAL A 20 7.53 -0.15 -4.21
C VAL A 20 7.85 -1.08 -3.05
N TYR A 21 7.24 -0.82 -1.90
CA TYR A 21 7.30 -1.72 -0.74
C TYR A 21 5.92 -2.32 -0.44
N ILE A 22 5.84 -3.66 -0.41
CA ILE A 22 4.64 -4.40 -0.01
C ILE A 22 5.05 -5.38 1.09
N ASP A 23 4.54 -5.19 2.31
CA ASP A 23 4.90 -5.98 3.49
C ASP A 23 4.82 -7.51 3.25
N MET A 24 3.72 -7.98 2.65
CA MET A 24 3.50 -9.41 2.39
C MET A 24 4.46 -10.03 1.36
N LEU A 25 5.15 -9.21 0.57
CA LEU A 25 6.11 -9.64 -0.46
C LEU A 25 7.56 -9.43 -0.02
N HIS A 26 7.87 -8.28 0.58
CA HIS A 26 9.25 -7.81 0.78
C HIS A 26 9.74 -7.92 2.22
N ASN A 27 8.86 -8.15 3.20
CA ASN A 27 9.27 -8.18 4.60
C ASN A 27 9.78 -9.57 5.02
N ASP A 28 11.07 -9.80 4.80
CA ASP A 28 11.83 -10.98 5.26
C ASP A 28 12.62 -10.71 6.57
N SER A 29 12.42 -9.54 7.18
CA SER A 29 13.18 -9.12 8.36
C SER A 29 12.81 -9.90 9.63
N ASN A 30 13.76 -9.98 10.57
CA ASN A 30 13.53 -10.56 11.89
C ASN A 30 12.56 -9.71 12.71
N ASP A 31 12.69 -8.38 12.65
CA ASP A 31 11.72 -7.43 13.22
C ASP A 31 10.87 -6.81 12.11
N LYS A 32 9.76 -7.50 11.82
CA LYS A 32 8.81 -7.09 10.79
C LYS A 32 8.22 -5.71 11.05
N GLN A 33 8.03 -5.35 12.32
CA GLN A 33 7.36 -4.11 12.70
C GLN A 33 8.27 -2.91 12.45
N GLU A 34 9.54 -3.06 12.84
CA GLU A 34 10.55 -2.04 12.62
C GLU A 34 10.79 -1.83 11.13
N ARG A 35 10.81 -2.90 10.32
CA ARG A 35 10.96 -2.76 8.86
C ARG A 35 9.82 -1.94 8.25
N VAL A 36 8.55 -2.28 8.55
CA VAL A 36 7.38 -1.54 8.04
C VAL A 36 7.44 -0.07 8.46
N LYS A 37 7.84 0.21 9.71
CA LYS A 37 7.98 1.58 10.20
C LYS A 37 9.02 2.37 9.40
N ASN A 38 10.18 1.78 9.14
CA ASN A 38 11.26 2.45 8.43
C ASN A 38 10.86 2.75 6.97
N GLU A 39 10.23 1.78 6.30
CA GLU A 39 9.71 1.97 4.93
C GLU A 39 8.64 3.06 4.89
N LEU A 40 7.71 3.07 5.84
CA LEU A 40 6.69 4.12 5.95
C LEU A 40 7.31 5.50 6.23
N GLN A 41 8.45 5.57 6.93
CA GLN A 41 9.17 6.83 7.18
C GLN A 41 9.91 7.37 5.97
N ALA A 42 10.33 6.48 5.06
CA ALA A 42 11.00 6.85 3.83
C ALA A 42 10.02 7.10 2.66
N ALA A 43 8.78 6.62 2.76
CA ALA A 43 7.81 6.70 1.69
C ALA A 43 7.21 8.10 1.48
N ASP A 44 7.12 8.52 0.23
CA ASP A 44 6.38 9.73 -0.17
C ASP A 44 4.87 9.49 -0.22
N ILE A 45 4.47 8.28 -0.63
CA ILE A 45 3.08 7.88 -0.85
C ILE A 45 2.77 6.58 -0.09
N PHE A 46 1.64 6.55 0.61
CA PHE A 46 1.09 5.37 1.28
C PHE A 46 -0.23 4.96 0.60
N LEU A 47 -0.24 3.79 -0.06
CA LEU A 47 -1.42 3.22 -0.70
C LEU A 47 -2.05 2.14 0.19
N LEU A 48 -3.29 2.36 0.61
CA LEU A 48 -4.10 1.40 1.36
C LEU A 48 -5.18 0.77 0.48
N LEU A 49 -5.11 -0.56 0.29
CA LEU A 49 -6.18 -1.35 -0.31
C LEU A 49 -7.19 -1.76 0.77
N SER A 50 -8.18 -0.92 1.05
CA SER A 50 -9.22 -1.18 2.04
C SER A 50 -10.10 -2.36 1.61
N THR A 51 -10.27 -3.33 2.49
CA THR A 51 -11.21 -4.46 2.30
C THR A 51 -12.03 -4.62 3.56
N SER A 52 -13.19 -5.27 3.47
CA SER A 52 -14.02 -5.61 4.64
C SER A 52 -13.26 -6.37 5.74
N SER A 53 -12.19 -7.09 5.40
CA SER A 53 -11.32 -7.82 6.33
C SER A 53 -10.32 -6.95 7.10
N ILE A 54 -9.98 -5.74 6.63
CA ILE A 54 -8.95 -4.90 7.27
C ILE A 54 -9.35 -4.47 8.68
N LYS A 55 -10.64 -4.25 8.93
CA LYS A 55 -11.15 -3.88 10.26
C LYS A 55 -10.95 -4.96 11.33
N LYS A 56 -10.53 -6.17 10.94
CA LYS A 56 -10.36 -7.32 11.85
C LYS A 56 -8.91 -7.53 12.29
N SER A 57 -7.94 -6.83 11.71
CA SER A 57 -6.53 -7.01 12.04
C SER A 57 -6.00 -5.85 12.89
N PRO A 58 -5.65 -6.10 14.17
CA PRO A 58 -4.98 -5.10 15.02
C PRO A 58 -3.70 -4.55 14.38
N TRP A 59 -3.02 -5.37 13.58
CA TRP A 59 -1.81 -5.00 12.84
C TRP A 59 -2.07 -3.89 11.83
N VAL A 60 -3.09 -4.05 10.98
CA VAL A 60 -3.43 -3.06 9.95
C VAL A 60 -3.94 -1.76 10.58
N ALA A 61 -4.66 -1.86 11.70
CA ALA A 61 -5.09 -0.68 12.45
C ALA A 61 -3.90 0.13 12.98
N TRP A 62 -2.83 -0.54 13.43
CA TRP A 62 -1.59 0.13 13.84
C TRP A 62 -0.91 0.83 12.66
N GLU A 63 -0.77 0.18 11.50
CA GLU A 63 -0.15 0.75 10.30
C GLU A 63 -0.90 2.02 9.83
N ILE A 64 -2.23 1.97 9.81
CA ILE A 64 -3.08 3.11 9.46
C ILE A 64 -2.89 4.26 10.45
N ASN A 65 -2.92 3.97 11.76
CA ASN A 65 -2.70 4.99 12.80
C ASN A 65 -1.30 5.60 12.69
N LYS A 66 -0.29 4.80 12.37
CA LYS A 66 1.07 5.27 12.18
C LYS A 66 1.19 6.17 10.96
N ALA A 67 0.66 5.74 9.82
CA ALA A 67 0.61 6.57 8.61
C ALA A 67 -0.15 7.88 8.87
N ASN A 68 -1.26 7.85 9.62
CA ASN A 68 -2.02 9.04 10.02
C ASN A 68 -1.21 10.04 10.85
N SER A 69 -0.28 9.56 11.66
CA SER A 69 0.64 10.41 12.42
C SER A 69 1.81 10.99 11.60
N MET A 70 1.92 10.62 10.32
CA MET A 70 3.05 10.95 9.45
C MET A 70 2.61 11.82 8.27
N ASN A 71 3.53 12.67 7.82
CA ASN A 71 3.32 13.56 6.67
C ASN A 71 3.57 12.82 5.34
N VAL A 72 2.83 11.73 5.12
CA VAL A 72 2.86 10.92 3.90
C VAL A 72 1.60 11.15 3.09
N HIS A 73 1.70 11.21 1.76
CA HIS A 73 0.54 11.35 0.89
C HIS A 73 -0.26 10.04 0.89
N LYS A 74 -1.51 10.07 1.35
CA LYS A 74 -2.32 8.86 1.56
C LYS A 74 -3.31 8.64 0.42
N ILE A 75 -3.27 7.46 -0.18
CA ILE A 75 -4.25 7.00 -1.16
C ILE A 75 -4.97 5.81 -0.55
N THR A 76 -6.31 5.82 -0.56
CA THR A 76 -7.11 4.66 -0.14
C THR A 76 -7.99 4.22 -1.29
N ILE A 77 -7.94 2.91 -1.60
CA ILE A 77 -8.82 2.27 -2.57
C ILE A 77 -9.70 1.29 -1.82
N ASP A 78 -11.02 1.48 -1.91
CA ASP A 78 -11.96 0.46 -1.45
C ASP A 78 -12.00 -0.69 -2.46
N ALA A 79 -11.45 -1.83 -2.06
CA ALA A 79 -11.34 -3.06 -2.84
C ALA A 79 -12.40 -4.09 -2.43
N THR A 80 -13.40 -3.74 -1.62
CA THR A 80 -14.36 -4.69 -1.04
C THR A 80 -15.11 -5.52 -2.08
N ASP A 81 -15.40 -4.95 -3.26
CA ASP A 81 -16.13 -5.62 -4.35
C ASP A 81 -15.53 -5.37 -5.75
N LEU A 82 -14.26 -4.96 -5.80
CA LEU A 82 -13.59 -4.67 -7.08
C LEU A 82 -12.89 -5.92 -7.64
N SER A 83 -12.90 -6.05 -8.97
CA SER A 83 -12.03 -7.02 -9.64
C SER A 83 -10.57 -6.63 -9.48
N THR A 84 -9.68 -7.62 -9.52
CA THR A 84 -8.23 -7.39 -9.42
C THR A 84 -7.72 -6.43 -10.49
N CYS A 85 -8.20 -6.53 -11.73
CA CYS A 85 -7.85 -5.62 -12.82
C CYS A 85 -8.24 -4.17 -12.49
N LEU A 86 -9.45 -3.94 -11.99
CA LEU A 86 -9.93 -2.60 -11.67
C LEU A 86 -9.17 -1.99 -10.47
N ILE A 87 -8.75 -2.82 -9.50
CA ILE A 87 -7.89 -2.36 -8.40
C ILE A 87 -6.54 -1.90 -8.95
N ILE A 88 -5.92 -2.66 -9.87
CA ILE A 88 -4.64 -2.30 -10.48
C ILE A 88 -4.76 -1.00 -11.27
N GLU A 89 -5.79 -0.87 -12.11
CA GLU A 89 -6.04 0.33 -12.91
C GLU A 89 -6.20 1.57 -12.02
N LYS A 90 -7.05 1.49 -10.99
CA LYS A 90 -7.25 2.58 -10.03
C LYS A 90 -6.00 2.92 -9.24
N SER A 91 -5.23 1.90 -8.82
CA SER A 91 -3.96 2.10 -8.11
C SER A 91 -2.99 2.91 -8.96
N ARG A 92 -2.83 2.50 -10.22
CA ARG A 92 -1.94 3.20 -11.16
C ARG A 92 -2.41 4.63 -11.43
N GLU A 93 -3.70 4.85 -11.68
CA GLU A 93 -4.27 6.17 -11.92
C GLU A 93 -4.03 7.12 -10.74
N PHE A 94 -4.35 6.68 -9.52
CA PHE A 94 -4.20 7.51 -8.33
C PHE A 94 -2.73 7.76 -7.97
N LEU A 95 -1.85 6.78 -8.18
CA LEU A 95 -0.42 6.96 -7.97
C LEU A 95 0.16 8.00 -8.93
N ILE A 96 -0.17 7.92 -10.22
CA ILE A 96 0.29 8.91 -11.21
C ILE A 96 -0.16 10.32 -10.79
N LYS A 97 -1.43 10.48 -10.42
CA LYS A 97 -1.94 11.78 -9.97
C LYS A 97 -1.20 12.27 -8.73
N ALA A 98 -1.04 11.42 -7.71
CA ALA A 98 -0.36 11.78 -6.48
C ALA A 98 1.10 12.19 -6.73
N ILE A 99 1.82 11.51 -7.62
CA ILE A 99 3.20 11.85 -7.99
C ILE A 99 3.26 13.26 -8.61
N TYR A 100 2.31 13.63 -9.47
CA TYR A 100 2.25 14.99 -10.02
C TYR A 100 1.87 16.06 -8.98
N ASP A 101 1.20 15.66 -7.91
CA ASP A 101 0.79 16.53 -6.81
C ASP A 101 1.88 16.63 -5.70
N LEU A 102 2.97 15.87 -5.78
CA LEU A 102 4.10 15.97 -4.85
C LEU A 102 4.88 17.30 -5.11
N PRO A 103 5.31 17.99 -4.04
CA PRO A 103 5.98 19.29 -4.12
C PRO A 103 7.39 19.25 -4.73
#